data_AF-A0A2V7IF90-F1
#
_entry.id   AF-A0A2V7IF90-F1
#
_cell.length_a   1.000
_cell.length_b   1.000
_cell.length_c   1.000
_cell.angle_alpha   90.00
_cell.angle_beta   90.00
_cell.angle_gamma   90.00
#
_symmetry.space_group_name_H-M   'P 1'
#
loop_
_entity.id
_entity.type
_entity.pdbx_description
1 polymer ?
#
loop_
_entity_poly.entity_id
_entity_poly.type
_entity_poly.pdbx_seq_one_letter_code
_entity_poly.pdbx_strand_id
1 'polypeptide(L)'
;MAKAKFERTKPHVNVGTIGHVDHGKTTLTAAITKVAESKGLAKYVSYDEVAKASASQGRRDPTKILTIATAHVEYSTEQRHYAHVDCPGHADYVKNMITGAAQMDGAILVVSAVDGPMPQTREHILLARQVNVPAIVVFLNKCDLVDDQELVDLVELEVRELLSKYEFPGDDIPVIRGSALKAIEGDGKWVEKVWELLNAL
;
A
#
# COMPACT_ATOMS: atom_id res chain seq x y z
N MET A 1 23.78 -22.01 -4.10
CA MET A 1 24.02 -21.50 -2.73
C MET A 1 22.70 -21.62 -1.98
N ALA A 2 22.66 -22.33 -0.86
CA ALA A 2 21.45 -22.39 -0.04
C ALA A 2 21.13 -20.95 0.42
N LYS A 3 19.90 -20.46 0.18
CA LYS A 3 19.43 -19.22 0.78
C LYS A 3 19.68 -19.32 2.30
N ALA A 4 20.32 -18.31 2.88
CA ALA A 4 20.51 -18.25 4.33
C ALA A 4 19.16 -18.52 5.02
N LYS A 5 19.16 -19.43 6.00
CA LYS A 5 17.94 -19.81 6.71
C LYS A 5 17.47 -18.57 7.46
N PHE A 6 16.33 -18.00 7.06
CA PHE A 6 15.78 -16.80 7.69
C PHE A 6 15.50 -17.08 9.17
N GLU A 7 16.14 -16.32 10.06
CA GLU A 7 15.90 -16.42 11.50
C GLU A 7 14.66 -15.61 11.86
N ARG A 8 13.61 -16.30 12.29
CA ARG A 8 12.35 -15.69 12.75
C ARG A 8 12.51 -15.14 14.17
N THR A 9 13.20 -14.00 14.29
CA THR A 9 13.41 -13.33 15.59
C THR A 9 12.27 -12.37 15.96
N LYS A 10 11.41 -12.00 15.00
CA LYS A 10 10.29 -11.06 15.16
C LYS A 10 8.96 -11.73 14.82
N PRO A 11 7.83 -11.30 15.42
CA PRO A 11 6.50 -11.67 14.96
C PRO A 11 6.34 -11.37 13.47
N HIS A 12 5.77 -12.31 12.73
CA HIS A 12 5.56 -12.22 11.30
C HIS A 12 4.11 -11.80 11.02
N VAL A 13 3.91 -10.79 10.18
CA VAL A 13 2.60 -10.27 9.80
C VAL A 13 2.50 -10.18 8.28
N ASN A 14 1.41 -10.68 7.71
CA ASN A 14 1.11 -10.51 6.29
C ASN A 14 0.32 -9.22 6.09
N VAL A 15 0.84 -8.32 5.27
CA VAL A 15 0.14 -7.08 4.92
C VAL A 15 0.04 -6.95 3.41
N GLY A 16 -0.77 -6.04 2.90
CA GLY A 16 -0.76 -5.75 1.48
C GLY A 16 -1.46 -4.47 1.09
N THR A 17 -1.11 -3.94 -0.08
CA THR A 17 -1.66 -2.71 -0.63
C THR A 17 -2.90 -2.98 -1.47
N ILE A 18 -3.98 -2.28 -1.16
CA ILE A 18 -5.24 -2.30 -1.92
C ILE A 18 -5.66 -0.86 -2.28
N GLY A 19 -6.58 -0.70 -3.24
CA GLY A 19 -7.07 0.59 -3.71
C GLY A 19 -7.10 0.68 -5.24
N HIS A 20 -7.62 1.80 -5.74
CA HIS A 20 -7.83 2.02 -7.17
C HIS A 20 -6.53 2.03 -7.99
N VAL A 21 -6.65 1.78 -9.29
CA VAL A 21 -5.54 1.91 -10.26
C VAL A 21 -4.95 3.32 -10.20
N ASP A 22 -3.64 3.46 -10.43
CA ASP A 22 -2.89 4.74 -10.37
C ASP A 22 -2.89 5.51 -9.04
N HIS A 23 -3.46 4.98 -7.96
CA HIS A 23 -3.34 5.61 -6.63
C HIS A 23 -1.95 5.42 -6.00
N GLY A 24 -1.08 4.63 -6.63
CA GLY A 24 0.33 4.50 -6.25
C GLY A 24 0.65 3.37 -5.26
N LYS A 25 -0.12 2.27 -5.28
CA LYS A 25 0.13 1.05 -4.47
C LYS A 25 1.58 0.54 -4.63
N THR A 26 1.97 0.18 -5.84
CA THR A 26 3.31 -0.33 -6.15
C THR A 26 4.41 0.69 -5.85
N THR A 27 4.16 1.98 -6.05
CA THR A 27 5.07 3.06 -5.66
C THR A 27 5.24 3.11 -4.14
N LEU A 28 4.16 2.99 -3.37
CA LEU A 28 4.21 2.94 -1.91
C LEU A 28 4.96 1.70 -1.43
N THR A 29 4.73 0.53 -2.03
CA THR A 29 5.48 -0.70 -1.72
C THR A 29 6.99 -0.51 -1.93
N ALA A 30 7.39 0.10 -3.06
CA ALA A 30 8.79 0.44 -3.30
C ALA A 30 9.33 1.47 -2.28
N ALA A 31 8.54 2.50 -1.94
CA ALA A 31 8.90 3.51 -0.94
C ALA A 31 9.14 2.90 0.45
N ILE A 32 8.28 1.97 0.88
CA ILE A 32 8.44 1.25 2.15
C ILE A 32 9.78 0.52 2.19
N THR A 33 10.13 -0.24 1.14
CA THR A 33 11.41 -0.98 1.11
C THR A 33 12.61 -0.03 1.06
N LYS A 34 12.51 1.10 0.34
CA LYS A 34 13.56 2.14 0.28
C LYS A 34 13.81 2.75 1.65
N VAL A 35 12.74 3.16 2.32
CA VAL A 35 12.79 3.81 3.63
C VAL A 35 13.30 2.83 4.69
N ALA A 36 12.84 1.59 4.67
CA ALA A 36 13.31 0.55 5.59
C ALA A 36 14.79 0.16 5.35
N GLU A 37 15.27 0.18 4.10
CA GLU A 37 16.68 -0.07 3.77
C GLU A 37 17.62 0.95 4.44
N SER A 38 17.21 2.21 4.58
CA SER A 38 18.02 3.23 5.26
C SER A 38 18.37 2.88 6.72
N LYS A 39 17.58 2.00 7.36
CA LYS A 39 17.83 1.46 8.71
C LYS A 39 18.34 0.01 8.70
N GLY A 40 18.65 -0.54 7.52
CA GLY A 40 19.05 -1.95 7.36
C GLY A 40 17.94 -2.96 7.61
N LEU A 41 16.67 -2.53 7.56
CA LEU A 41 15.50 -3.35 7.88
C LEU A 41 14.81 -3.97 6.66
N ALA A 42 15.28 -3.64 5.47
CA ALA A 42 14.86 -4.22 4.20
C ALA A 42 15.99 -4.12 3.17
N LYS A 43 15.82 -4.79 2.04
CA LYS A 43 16.54 -4.48 0.81
C LYS A 43 15.59 -3.68 -0.08
N TYR A 44 16.05 -2.57 -0.65
CA TYR A 44 15.22 -1.79 -1.56
C TYR A 44 14.81 -2.63 -2.77
N VAL A 45 13.51 -2.61 -3.08
CA VAL A 45 12.92 -3.21 -4.28
C VAL A 45 12.30 -2.06 -5.08
N SER A 46 12.85 -1.82 -6.26
CA SER A 46 12.37 -0.73 -7.12
C SER A 46 10.97 -1.02 -7.67
N TYR A 47 10.27 0.03 -8.13
CA TYR A 47 8.95 -0.12 -8.77
C TYR A 47 8.94 -1.20 -9.86
N ASP A 48 9.92 -1.18 -10.76
CA ASP A 48 10.04 -2.14 -11.87
C ASP A 48 10.30 -3.57 -11.37
N GLU A 49 10.98 -3.73 -10.24
CA GLU A 49 11.17 -5.04 -9.61
C GLU A 49 9.92 -5.55 -8.89
N VAL A 50 9.17 -4.67 -8.21
CA VAL A 50 7.87 -5.01 -7.61
C VAL A 50 6.90 -5.44 -8.71
N ALA A 51 6.78 -4.64 -9.77
CA ALA A 51 5.88 -4.91 -10.89
C ALA A 51 6.42 -5.94 -11.90
N LYS A 52 7.60 -6.54 -11.66
CA LYS A 52 8.30 -7.40 -12.62
C LYS A 52 7.46 -8.58 -13.10
N ALA A 53 6.69 -9.19 -12.20
CA ALA A 53 5.80 -10.31 -12.54
C ALA A 53 4.71 -9.92 -13.57
N SER A 54 4.40 -8.63 -13.66
CA SER A 54 3.41 -8.08 -14.61
C SER A 54 4.06 -7.44 -15.84
N ALA A 55 5.39 -7.27 -15.85
CA ALA A 55 6.10 -6.55 -16.91
C ALA A 55 5.99 -7.23 -18.29
N SER A 56 5.87 -8.56 -18.33
CA SER A 56 5.68 -9.32 -19.58
C SER A 56 4.27 -9.23 -20.16
N GLN A 57 3.29 -8.74 -19.39
CA GLN A 57 1.88 -8.69 -19.75
C GLN A 57 1.43 -7.31 -20.25
N GLY A 58 2.32 -6.31 -20.20
CA GLY A 58 2.10 -5.01 -20.82
C GLY A 58 2.47 -3.85 -19.90
N ARG A 59 3.07 -2.81 -20.49
CA ARG A 59 3.19 -1.49 -19.88
C ARG A 59 2.00 -0.65 -20.32
N ARG A 60 1.41 0.10 -19.38
CA ARG A 60 0.35 1.06 -19.72
C ARG A 60 0.93 2.29 -20.40
N ASP A 61 2.08 2.74 -19.93
CA ASP A 61 2.88 3.81 -20.52
C ASP A 61 4.39 3.53 -20.27
N PRO A 62 5.32 4.30 -20.86
CA PRO A 62 6.76 4.04 -20.73
C PRO A 62 7.25 3.95 -19.28
N THR A 63 6.56 4.60 -18.35
CA THR A 63 6.92 4.74 -16.93
C THR A 63 6.08 3.88 -15.99
N LYS A 64 4.97 3.29 -16.45
CA LYS A 64 4.01 2.57 -15.60
C LYS A 64 3.68 1.18 -16.13
N ILE A 65 4.04 0.18 -15.35
CA ILE A 65 3.58 -1.21 -15.50
C ILE A 65 2.22 -1.32 -14.79
N LEU A 66 1.23 -1.88 -15.48
CA LEU A 66 -0.04 -2.26 -14.83
C LEU A 66 0.23 -3.48 -13.95
N THR A 67 -0.01 -3.36 -12.65
CA THR A 67 0.08 -4.51 -11.74
C THR A 67 -1.05 -5.48 -12.06
N ILE A 68 -0.69 -6.69 -12.48
CA ILE A 68 -1.59 -7.78 -12.89
C ILE A 68 -1.41 -8.97 -11.96
N ALA A 69 -0.17 -9.39 -11.74
CA ALA A 69 0.20 -10.43 -10.78
C ALA A 69 0.54 -9.81 -9.42
N THR A 70 0.18 -10.50 -8.34
CA THR A 70 0.58 -10.12 -6.98
C THR A 70 2.08 -10.23 -6.83
N ALA A 71 2.71 -9.21 -6.25
CA ALA A 71 4.12 -9.24 -5.91
C ALA A 71 4.30 -9.38 -4.40
N HIS A 72 5.30 -10.17 -4.00
CA HIS A 72 5.66 -10.33 -2.59
C HIS A 72 6.99 -9.60 -2.33
N VAL A 73 6.97 -8.66 -1.39
CA VAL A 73 8.19 -8.02 -0.87
C VAL A 73 8.27 -8.22 0.63
N GLU A 74 9.49 -8.25 1.15
CA GLU A 74 9.73 -8.41 2.59
C GLU A 74 10.45 -7.18 3.14
N TYR A 75 10.03 -6.75 4.32
CA TYR A 75 10.68 -5.71 5.10
C TYR A 75 10.38 -5.93 6.58
N SER A 76 11.04 -5.17 7.46
CA SER A 76 10.79 -5.23 8.89
C SER A 76 10.75 -3.83 9.51
N THR A 77 10.11 -3.74 10.66
CA THR A 77 10.32 -2.66 11.62
C THR A 77 11.18 -3.20 12.76
N GLU A 78 11.48 -2.39 13.78
CA GLU A 78 12.13 -2.90 14.99
C GLU A 78 11.28 -3.98 15.68
N GLN A 79 9.96 -3.88 15.59
CA GLN A 79 9.02 -4.73 16.32
C GLN A 79 8.61 -6.00 15.56
N ARG A 80 8.46 -5.94 14.22
CA ARG A 80 7.83 -6.99 13.42
C ARG A 80 8.53 -7.21 12.09
N HIS A 81 8.35 -8.39 11.51
CA HIS A 81 8.70 -8.69 10.11
C HIS A 81 7.41 -8.78 9.30
N TYR A 82 7.44 -8.23 8.09
CA TYR A 82 6.28 -8.13 7.21
C TYR A 82 6.55 -8.84 5.89
N ALA A 83 5.63 -9.72 5.51
CA ALA A 83 5.47 -10.15 4.12
C ALA A 83 4.37 -9.30 3.49
N HIS A 84 4.72 -8.50 2.49
CA HIS A 84 3.81 -7.55 1.86
C HIS A 84 3.40 -8.04 0.47
N VAL A 85 2.09 -8.11 0.25
CA VAL A 85 1.46 -8.47 -1.03
C VAL A 85 0.99 -7.20 -1.73
N ASP A 86 1.60 -6.84 -2.86
CA ASP A 86 1.12 -5.74 -3.70
C ASP A 86 -0.01 -6.25 -4.61
N CYS A 87 -1.25 -5.81 -4.36
CA CYS A 87 -2.42 -6.27 -5.11
C CYS A 87 -2.73 -5.37 -6.32
N PRO A 88 -3.22 -5.95 -7.43
CA PRO A 88 -3.67 -5.17 -8.57
C PRO A 88 -4.91 -4.34 -8.22
N GLY A 89 -5.06 -3.16 -8.83
CA GLY A 89 -6.22 -2.27 -8.61
C GLY A 89 -7.12 -2.04 -9.82
N HIS A 90 -6.90 -2.80 -10.89
CA HIS A 90 -7.73 -2.75 -12.09
C HIS A 90 -8.87 -3.77 -11.98
N ALA A 91 -10.06 -3.41 -12.47
CA ALA A 91 -11.27 -4.25 -12.34
C ALA A 91 -11.07 -5.67 -12.92
N ASP A 92 -10.35 -5.77 -14.04
CA ASP A 92 -10.09 -7.06 -14.71
C ASP A 92 -9.27 -8.06 -13.86
N TYR A 93 -8.57 -7.59 -12.82
CA TYR A 93 -7.69 -8.40 -11.99
C TYR A 93 -8.15 -8.51 -10.54
N VAL A 94 -9.42 -8.20 -10.27
CA VAL A 94 -10.05 -8.33 -8.95
C VAL A 94 -9.88 -9.73 -8.37
N LYS A 95 -9.90 -10.79 -9.19
CA LYS A 95 -9.66 -12.18 -8.74
C LYS A 95 -8.32 -12.35 -8.01
N ASN A 96 -7.27 -11.73 -8.52
CA ASN A 96 -5.92 -11.81 -7.93
C ASN A 96 -5.84 -11.01 -6.62
N MET A 97 -6.59 -9.90 -6.55
CA MET A 97 -6.75 -9.13 -5.32
C MET A 97 -7.44 -9.99 -4.24
N ILE A 98 -8.54 -10.69 -4.56
CA ILE A 98 -9.26 -11.56 -3.61
C ILE A 98 -8.31 -12.62 -3.01
N THR A 99 -7.52 -13.28 -3.85
CA THR A 99 -6.56 -14.29 -3.39
C THR A 99 -5.44 -13.72 -2.53
N GLY A 100 -5.01 -12.48 -2.81
CA GLY A 100 -4.01 -11.78 -1.99
C GLY A 100 -4.57 -11.32 -0.65
N ALA A 101 -5.76 -10.70 -0.67
CA ALA A 101 -6.42 -10.15 0.52
C ALA A 101 -6.79 -11.24 1.53
N ALA A 102 -7.16 -12.44 1.08
CA ALA A 102 -7.44 -13.58 1.95
C ALA A 102 -6.22 -14.06 2.78
N GLN A 103 -5.01 -13.62 2.46
CA GLN A 103 -3.79 -13.94 3.19
C GLN A 103 -3.35 -12.81 4.14
N MET A 104 -4.05 -11.67 4.16
CA MET A 104 -3.63 -10.48 4.88
C MET A 104 -4.14 -10.48 6.33
N ASP A 105 -3.21 -10.28 7.27
CA ASP A 105 -3.51 -9.96 8.67
C ASP A 105 -3.92 -8.48 8.82
N GLY A 106 -3.58 -7.64 7.83
CA GLY A 106 -4.07 -6.27 7.68
C GLY A 106 -3.78 -5.69 6.29
N ALA A 107 -4.53 -4.68 5.86
CA ALA A 107 -4.37 -4.06 4.55
C ALA A 107 -4.03 -2.57 4.64
N ILE A 108 -3.24 -2.09 3.68
CA ILE A 108 -2.95 -0.69 3.44
C ILE A 108 -3.85 -0.22 2.30
N LEU A 109 -4.88 0.56 2.61
CA LEU A 109 -5.74 1.19 1.62
C LEU A 109 -5.07 2.46 1.08
N VAL A 110 -4.66 2.42 -0.18
CA VAL A 110 -4.00 3.55 -0.84
C VAL A 110 -5.01 4.36 -1.64
N VAL A 111 -5.19 5.62 -1.26
CA VAL A 111 -6.10 6.56 -1.93
C VAL A 111 -5.33 7.80 -2.38
N SER A 112 -5.56 8.26 -3.60
CA SER A 112 -4.94 9.48 -4.12
C SER A 112 -5.66 10.71 -3.55
N ALA A 113 -4.93 11.64 -2.94
CA ALA A 113 -5.47 12.92 -2.47
C ALA A 113 -5.96 13.81 -3.64
N VAL A 114 -5.48 13.56 -4.86
CA VAL A 114 -5.92 14.27 -6.08
C VAL A 114 -7.25 13.73 -6.60
N ASP A 115 -7.45 12.41 -6.52
CA ASP A 115 -8.57 11.73 -7.18
C ASP A 115 -9.71 11.38 -6.21
N GLY A 116 -9.41 11.23 -4.91
CA GLY A 116 -10.37 10.79 -3.90
C GLY A 116 -10.79 9.32 -4.02
N PRO A 117 -11.88 8.91 -3.36
CA PRO A 117 -12.39 7.54 -3.40
C PRO A 117 -13.06 7.18 -4.75
N MET A 118 -12.36 6.36 -5.54
CA MET A 118 -12.80 5.87 -6.86
C MET A 118 -13.58 4.53 -6.79
N PRO A 119 -14.23 4.05 -7.87
CA PRO A 119 -15.05 2.84 -7.83
C PRO A 119 -14.34 1.60 -7.26
N GLN A 120 -13.09 1.35 -7.66
CA GLN A 120 -12.29 0.23 -7.18
C GLN A 120 -11.85 0.42 -5.72
N THR A 121 -11.78 1.65 -5.20
CA THR A 121 -11.60 1.87 -3.75
C THR A 121 -12.78 1.26 -2.98
N ARG A 122 -14.01 1.51 -3.45
CA ARG A 122 -15.24 0.97 -2.84
C ARG A 122 -15.29 -0.55 -2.94
N GLU A 123 -15.00 -1.08 -4.13
CA GLU A 123 -14.96 -2.52 -4.38
C GLU A 123 -13.91 -3.21 -3.51
N HIS A 124 -12.71 -2.62 -3.39
CA HIS A 124 -11.64 -3.22 -2.60
C HIS A 124 -11.95 -3.26 -1.10
N ILE A 125 -12.59 -2.22 -0.55
CA ILE A 125 -13.01 -2.23 0.85
C ILE A 125 -14.08 -3.31 1.07
N LEU A 126 -15.06 -3.41 0.18
CA LEU A 126 -16.09 -4.45 0.25
C LEU A 126 -15.47 -5.86 0.20
N LEU A 127 -14.54 -6.10 -0.73
CA LEU A 127 -13.88 -7.40 -0.86
C LEU A 127 -13.00 -7.71 0.34
N ALA A 128 -12.25 -6.72 0.87
CA ALA A 128 -11.46 -6.88 2.08
C ALA A 128 -12.34 -7.31 3.27
N ARG A 129 -13.54 -6.72 3.40
CA ARG A 129 -14.53 -7.14 4.40
C ARG A 129 -15.00 -8.58 4.17
N GLN A 130 -15.34 -8.94 2.93
CA GLN A 130 -15.86 -10.27 2.59
C GLN A 130 -14.85 -11.39 2.80
N VAL A 131 -13.55 -11.11 2.63
CA VAL A 131 -12.47 -12.07 2.93
C VAL A 131 -11.94 -11.94 4.36
N ASN A 132 -12.62 -11.17 5.22
CA ASN A 132 -12.33 -10.97 6.63
C ASN A 132 -10.91 -10.40 6.93
N VAL A 133 -10.45 -9.42 6.15
CA VAL A 133 -9.25 -8.65 6.51
C VAL A 133 -9.48 -7.98 7.88
N PRO A 134 -8.68 -8.30 8.92
CA PRO A 134 -8.97 -7.88 10.29
C PRO A 134 -8.82 -6.37 10.55
N ALA A 135 -7.85 -5.74 9.89
CA ALA A 135 -7.48 -4.34 10.12
C ALA A 135 -7.12 -3.65 8.81
N ILE A 136 -7.42 -2.35 8.72
CA ILE A 136 -7.03 -1.49 7.60
C ILE A 136 -6.32 -0.26 8.15
N VAL A 137 -5.24 0.14 7.48
CA VAL A 137 -4.60 1.45 7.62
C VAL A 137 -4.73 2.18 6.30
N VAL A 138 -4.99 3.49 6.32
CA VAL A 138 -5.13 4.29 5.09
C VAL A 138 -3.85 5.08 4.84
N PHE A 139 -3.41 5.09 3.59
CA PHE A 139 -2.38 6.02 3.10
C PHE A 139 -2.99 6.92 2.02
N LEU A 140 -3.21 8.19 2.38
CA LEU A 140 -3.56 9.25 1.44
C LEU A 140 -2.30 9.69 0.70
N ASN A 141 -2.15 9.19 -0.52
CA ASN A 141 -0.97 9.38 -1.36
C ASN A 141 -1.11 10.63 -2.24
N LYS A 142 0.01 11.08 -2.82
CA LYS A 142 0.09 12.25 -3.72
C LYS A 142 -0.31 13.57 -3.06
N CYS A 143 -0.18 13.69 -1.73
CA CYS A 143 -0.43 14.95 -1.02
C CYS A 143 0.55 16.06 -1.42
N ASP A 144 1.66 15.74 -2.10
CA ASP A 144 2.59 16.73 -2.68
C ASP A 144 2.02 17.46 -3.90
N LEU A 145 0.94 16.96 -4.50
CA LEU A 145 0.29 17.55 -5.67
C LEU A 145 -0.95 18.38 -5.32
N VAL A 146 -1.31 18.46 -4.03
CA VAL A 146 -2.50 19.16 -3.55
C VAL A 146 -2.06 20.27 -2.59
N ASP A 147 -2.15 21.51 -3.05
CA ASP A 147 -1.76 22.68 -2.25
C ASP A 147 -2.82 23.03 -1.19
N ASP A 148 -4.10 22.80 -1.50
CA ASP A 148 -5.23 23.10 -0.62
C ASP A 148 -5.45 21.99 0.42
N GLN A 149 -5.21 22.30 1.69
CA GLN A 149 -5.40 21.35 2.78
C GLN A 149 -6.87 21.00 3.03
N GLU A 150 -7.82 21.90 2.72
CA GLU A 150 -9.24 21.63 2.91
C GLU A 150 -9.72 20.52 1.96
N LEU A 151 -9.14 20.44 0.75
CA LEU A 151 -9.41 19.34 -0.18
C LEU A 151 -8.90 18.00 0.35
N VAL A 152 -7.72 17.99 0.99
CA VAL A 152 -7.17 16.76 1.59
C VAL A 152 -8.01 16.31 2.78
N ASP A 153 -8.49 17.25 3.60
CA ASP A 153 -9.41 16.99 4.71
C ASP A 153 -10.74 16.40 4.21
N LEU A 154 -11.29 16.95 3.12
CA LEU A 154 -12.50 16.43 2.50
C LEU A 154 -12.31 15.00 1.99
N VAL A 155 -11.21 14.72 1.29
CA VAL A 155 -10.91 13.36 0.80
C VAL A 155 -10.75 12.38 1.96
N GLU A 156 -10.11 12.79 3.06
CA GLU A 156 -10.01 11.95 4.25
C GLU A 156 -11.40 11.62 4.82
N LEU A 157 -12.26 12.62 4.96
CA LEU A 157 -13.63 12.44 5.45
C LEU A 157 -14.40 11.42 4.57
N GLU A 158 -14.34 11.57 3.25
CA GLU A 158 -15.01 10.65 2.32
C GLU A 158 -14.47 9.21 2.42
N VAL A 159 -13.16 9.03 2.64
CA VAL A 159 -12.57 7.70 2.87
C VAL A 159 -13.08 7.09 4.18
N ARG A 160 -13.14 7.87 5.26
CA ARG A 160 -13.65 7.40 6.56
C ARG A 160 -15.11 6.99 6.47
N GLU A 161 -15.95 7.82 5.86
CA GLU A 161 -17.37 7.49 5.62
C GLU A 161 -17.52 6.20 4.80
N LEU A 162 -16.67 6.00 3.79
CA LEU A 162 -16.69 4.81 2.97
C LEU A 162 -16.28 3.55 3.75
N LEU A 163 -15.28 3.64 4.63
CA LEU A 163 -14.87 2.56 5.52
C LEU A 163 -16.00 2.20 6.50
N SER A 164 -16.61 3.20 7.14
CA SER A 164 -17.75 3.04 8.05
C SER A 164 -18.95 2.40 7.36
N LYS A 165 -19.24 2.78 6.11
CA LYS A 165 -20.30 2.18 5.29
C LYS A 165 -20.14 0.67 5.09
N TYR A 166 -18.90 0.19 5.04
CA TYR A 166 -18.57 -1.24 4.87
C TYR A 166 -18.13 -1.90 6.20
N GLU A 167 -18.58 -1.35 7.32
CA GLU A 167 -18.43 -1.92 8.67
C GLU A 167 -16.98 -2.04 9.17
N PHE A 168 -16.08 -1.19 8.64
CA PHE A 168 -14.79 -0.92 9.27
C PHE A 168 -14.93 0.27 10.24
N PRO A 169 -14.10 0.36 11.29
CA PRO A 169 -14.12 1.49 12.22
C PRO A 169 -13.47 2.74 11.59
N GLY A 170 -14.15 3.36 10.62
CA GLY A 170 -13.61 4.45 9.79
C GLY A 170 -13.06 5.64 10.57
N ASP A 171 -13.64 5.97 11.72
CA ASP A 171 -13.21 7.08 12.58
C ASP A 171 -11.93 6.76 13.37
N ASP A 172 -11.71 5.48 13.72
CA ASP A 172 -10.56 5.03 14.52
C ASP A 172 -9.37 4.58 13.66
N ILE A 173 -9.60 4.31 12.37
CA ILE A 173 -8.55 3.87 11.45
C ILE A 173 -7.49 4.98 11.28
N PRO A 174 -6.19 4.66 11.43
CA PRO A 174 -5.13 5.61 11.13
C PRO A 174 -5.14 6.00 9.64
N VAL A 175 -5.10 7.31 9.38
CA VAL A 175 -4.99 7.87 8.03
C VAL A 175 -3.69 8.67 7.95
N ILE A 176 -2.76 8.20 7.14
CA ILE A 176 -1.45 8.82 6.95
C ILE A 176 -1.45 9.57 5.62
N ARG A 177 -1.24 10.89 5.69
CA ARG A 177 -1.11 11.78 4.53
C ARG A 177 0.33 11.85 4.07
N GLY A 178 0.62 11.48 2.83
CA GLY A 178 1.98 11.32 2.35
C GLY A 178 2.16 11.39 0.83
N SER A 179 3.41 11.23 0.42
CA SER A 179 3.81 11.10 -0.98
C SER A 179 4.83 9.97 -1.11
N ALA A 180 4.39 8.84 -1.68
CA ALA A 180 5.27 7.70 -1.90
C ALA A 180 6.42 8.03 -2.87
N LEU A 181 6.14 8.85 -3.89
CA LEU A 181 7.14 9.24 -4.88
C LEU A 181 8.24 10.11 -4.25
N LYS A 182 7.85 11.15 -3.51
CA LYS A 182 8.82 12.01 -2.81
C LYS A 182 9.61 11.27 -1.72
N ALA A 183 8.99 10.28 -1.07
CA ALA A 183 9.71 9.41 -0.13
C ALA A 183 10.80 8.58 -0.83
N ILE A 184 10.56 8.07 -2.05
CA ILE A 184 11.59 7.37 -2.86
C ILE A 184 12.71 8.32 -3.27
N GLU A 185 12.37 9.58 -3.60
CA GLU A 185 13.32 10.65 -3.93
C GLU A 185 14.18 11.08 -2.72
N GLY A 186 13.81 10.65 -1.50
CA GLY A 186 14.58 10.89 -0.28
C GLY A 186 14.22 12.19 0.44
N ASP A 187 13.09 12.81 0.13
CA ASP A 187 12.62 13.99 0.86
C ASP A 187 12.19 13.59 2.28
N GLY A 188 12.91 14.14 3.28
CA GLY A 188 12.77 13.80 4.69
C GLY A 188 11.35 13.91 5.23
N LYS A 189 10.57 14.90 4.78
CA LYS A 189 9.16 15.08 5.20
C LYS A 189 8.32 13.85 4.85
N TRP A 190 8.51 13.32 3.64
CA TRP A 190 7.71 12.20 3.14
C TRP A 190 8.26 10.85 3.57
N VAL A 191 9.57 10.75 3.79
CA VAL A 191 10.19 9.58 4.45
C VAL A 191 9.62 9.38 5.86
N GLU A 192 9.43 10.46 6.62
CA GLU A 192 8.81 10.40 7.95
C GLU A 192 7.37 9.88 7.89
N LYS A 193 6.59 10.29 6.88
CA LYS A 193 5.22 9.77 6.67
C LYS A 193 5.18 8.28 6.35
N VAL A 194 6.19 7.74 5.66
CA VAL A 194 6.30 6.28 5.47
C VAL A 194 6.60 5.57 6.80
N TRP A 195 7.41 6.17 7.69
CA TRP A 195 7.63 5.62 9.03
C TRP A 195 6.37 5.70 9.91
N GLU A 196 5.61 6.79 9.83
CA GLU A 196 4.31 6.93 10.50
C GLU A 196 3.35 5.82 10.06
N LEU A 197 3.28 5.52 8.76
CA LEU A 197 2.52 4.38 8.23
C LEU A 197 3.02 3.05 8.81
N LEU A 198 4.33 2.80 8.82
CA LEU A 198 4.91 1.56 9.34
C LEU A 198 4.66 1.36 10.84
N ASN A 199 4.61 2.45 11.61
CA ASN A 199 4.31 2.40 13.04
C ASN A 199 2.82 2.11 13.32
N ALA A 200 1.94 2.40 12.36
CA ALA A 200 0.51 2.12 12.45
C ALA A 200 0.14 0.67 12.10
N LEU A 201 1.09 -0.13 11.57
CA LEU A 201 0.92 -1.54 11.19
C LEU A 201 1.20 -2.53 12.33
#